data_AF-A0A7J8Y6Y0-F1
#
_entry.id   AF-A0A7J8Y6Y0-F1
#
_cell.length_a   1.000
_cell.length_b   1.000
_cell.length_c   1.000
_cell.angle_alpha   90.00
_cell.angle_beta   90.00
_cell.angle_gamma   90.00
#
_symmetry.space_group_name_H-M   'P 1'
#
loop_
_entity.id
_entity.type
_entity.pdbx_description
1 polymer ?
#
loop_
_entity_poly.entity_id
_entity_poly.type
_entity_poly.pdbx_seq_one_letter_code
_entity_poly.pdbx_strand_id
1 'polypeptide(L)'
;MRGVVGLRFQNDKRAVAQRLRHPAAQPDSTPTSSTLYDKSSSTKMKGLFKSKPRTPVDIVRQTRDLLSFAARSSESRESKREEKMAELFKNLRELKSILYGNSESEPVSEACAQLTQEFFRENTLRLLITCLPKLNLEARKDATQVVANLQRQQVNSRLIASDYLEANLDLLDILIA
;
A
#
# COMPACT_ATOMS: atom_id res chain seq x y z
N MET A 1 42.57 1.00 -2.20
CA MET A 1 42.34 1.63 -0.89
C MET A 1 41.89 3.07 -1.09
N ARG A 2 40.94 3.52 -0.26
CA ARG A 2 40.28 4.86 -0.24
C ARG A 2 39.18 5.02 -1.32
N GLY A 3 37.97 5.49 -1.04
CA GLY A 3 37.46 6.20 0.13
C GLY A 3 35.96 5.97 0.34
N VAL A 4 35.58 6.16 1.60
CA VAL A 4 34.28 5.94 2.23
C VAL A 4 33.37 7.13 1.93
N VAL A 5 32.19 6.88 1.36
CA VAL A 5 31.05 7.81 1.26
C VAL A 5 29.79 6.95 1.39
N GLY A 6 28.86 7.13 2.32
CA GLY A 6 28.73 8.09 3.38
C GLY A 6 27.80 7.53 4.47
N LEU A 7 28.15 7.81 5.71
CA LEU A 7 27.29 7.68 6.88
C LEU A 7 26.28 8.82 6.88
N ARG A 8 24.99 8.49 6.95
CA ARG A 8 23.95 9.11 7.79
C ARG A 8 22.60 8.63 7.31
N PHE A 9 21.87 7.92 8.16
CA PHE A 9 20.47 8.18 8.52
C PHE A 9 20.09 7.11 9.56
N GLN A 10 20.56 7.34 10.78
CA GLN A 10 20.05 6.71 11.99
C GLN A 10 19.54 7.83 12.90
N ASN A 11 18.46 7.55 13.60
CA ASN A 11 17.71 8.40 14.53
C ASN A 11 16.67 9.34 13.91
N ASP A 12 15.45 8.83 13.79
CA ASP A 12 14.36 9.44 14.55
C ASP A 12 13.28 8.37 14.85
N LYS A 13 12.48 8.56 15.91
CA LYS A 13 11.35 7.73 16.40
C LYS A 13 11.58 6.78 17.60
N ARG A 14 12.46 7.14 18.54
CA ARG A 14 12.33 6.70 19.94
C ARG A 14 12.07 7.90 20.85
N ALA A 15 10.81 8.34 20.94
CA ALA A 15 10.36 9.26 21.99
C ALA A 15 8.83 9.42 22.03
N VAL A 16 8.08 8.43 22.55
CA VAL A 16 6.88 8.68 23.38
C VAL A 16 6.67 7.45 24.28
N ALA A 17 7.46 7.35 25.35
CA ALA A 17 7.25 6.38 26.41
C ALA A 17 7.59 7.02 27.76
N GLN A 18 6.75 7.94 28.24
CA GLN A 18 6.74 8.31 29.66
C GLN A 18 5.53 9.16 30.04
N ARG A 19 4.64 8.58 30.86
CA ARG A 19 3.73 9.18 31.86
C ARG A 19 2.71 8.09 32.22
N LEU A 20 2.49 7.63 33.44
CA LEU A 20 2.86 8.02 34.81
C LEU A 20 2.83 6.74 35.68
N ARG A 21 3.60 6.71 36.76
CA ARG A 21 3.57 5.66 37.80
C ARG A 21 2.95 6.20 39.11
N HIS A 22 1.97 5.44 39.63
CA HIS A 22 1.72 5.02 41.05
C HIS A 22 0.85 5.91 41.99
N PRO A 23 0.26 5.38 43.11
CA PRO A 23 0.23 3.99 43.65
C PRO A 23 -1.13 3.41 44.18
N ALA A 24 -1.13 2.09 44.41
CA ALA A 24 -1.77 1.18 45.40
C ALA A 24 -3.10 1.49 46.16
N ALA A 25 -4.04 0.51 46.16
CA ALA A 25 -4.63 -0.18 47.35
C ALA A 25 -5.79 -1.16 46.95
N GLN A 26 -5.86 -2.34 47.61
CA GLN A 26 -7.00 -3.30 47.65
C GLN A 26 -7.70 -3.19 49.05
N PRO A 27 -8.74 -3.98 49.46
CA PRO A 27 -9.68 -4.90 48.77
C PRO A 27 -11.18 -4.70 49.13
N ASP A 28 -12.06 -5.53 48.53
CA ASP A 28 -13.13 -6.33 49.17
C ASP A 28 -14.59 -6.17 48.67
N SER A 29 -15.30 -7.31 48.73
CA SER A 29 -16.74 -7.61 48.62
C SER A 29 -17.39 -7.94 47.25
N THR A 30 -17.58 -9.25 47.04
CA THR A 30 -18.69 -9.93 46.31
C THR A 30 -20.03 -9.81 47.08
N PRO A 31 -21.18 -10.39 46.64
CA PRO A 31 -21.64 -10.89 45.31
C PRO A 31 -23.06 -10.39 44.94
N THR A 32 -23.54 -10.48 43.69
CA THR A 32 -24.96 -10.83 43.39
C THR A 32 -25.18 -11.31 41.94
N SER A 33 -25.49 -12.60 41.82
CA SER A 33 -26.47 -13.34 41.00
C SER A 33 -26.83 -13.03 39.53
N SER A 34 -26.95 -14.16 38.81
CA SER A 34 -27.91 -14.51 37.71
C SER A 34 -27.51 -14.03 36.29
N THR A 35 -27.47 -14.84 35.23
CA THR A 35 -28.32 -15.98 34.83
C THR A 35 -27.56 -16.93 33.88
N LEU A 36 -27.79 -18.23 34.07
CA LEU A 36 -27.45 -19.34 33.18
C LEU A 36 -28.64 -19.61 32.25
N TYR A 37 -28.48 -19.50 30.93
CA TYR A 37 -28.81 -20.55 29.94
C TYR A 37 -28.44 -20.07 28.52
N ASP A 38 -27.40 -20.65 27.96
CA ASP A 38 -27.05 -20.57 26.54
C ASP A 38 -27.74 -21.74 25.82
N LYS A 39 -28.51 -21.45 24.78
CA LYS A 39 -29.17 -22.45 23.93
C LYS A 39 -28.49 -22.41 22.56
N SER A 40 -27.50 -23.27 22.42
CA SER A 40 -26.90 -23.71 21.15
C SER A 40 -27.98 -24.05 20.11
N SER A 41 -27.85 -23.50 18.89
CA SER A 41 -27.96 -24.23 17.61
C SER A 41 -28.14 -23.26 16.43
N SER A 42 -27.04 -22.88 15.77
CA SER A 42 -26.95 -22.90 14.30
C SER A 42 -25.51 -22.55 13.90
N THR A 43 -24.64 -23.55 13.93
CA THR A 43 -23.35 -23.50 13.25
C THR A 43 -23.63 -23.49 11.74
N LYS A 44 -23.98 -22.31 11.21
CA LYS A 44 -23.78 -22.03 9.79
C LYS A 44 -22.26 -22.04 9.58
N MET A 45 -21.76 -23.17 9.09
CA MET A 45 -20.42 -23.25 8.50
C MET A 45 -20.33 -22.18 7.41
N LYS A 46 -19.78 -21.02 7.76
CA LYS A 46 -19.37 -20.00 6.78
C LYS A 46 -18.10 -20.54 6.14
N GLY A 47 -18.22 -20.88 4.85
CA GLY A 47 -17.19 -21.52 4.05
C GLY A 47 -15.80 -20.91 4.25
N LEU A 48 -14.86 -21.77 4.60
CA LEU A 48 -13.44 -21.51 4.84
C LEU A 48 -12.66 -21.28 3.53
N PHE A 49 -13.18 -20.47 2.62
CA PHE A 49 -12.39 -19.96 1.50
C PHE A 49 -11.85 -18.59 1.89
N LYS A 50 -10.80 -18.58 2.74
CA LYS A 50 -9.95 -17.38 2.82
C LYS A 50 -9.31 -17.24 1.45
N SER A 51 -9.65 -16.18 0.72
CA SER A 51 -8.96 -15.84 -0.52
C SER A 51 -7.46 -15.81 -0.23
N LYS A 52 -6.67 -16.39 -1.14
CA LYS A 52 -5.22 -16.42 -0.97
C LYS A 52 -4.72 -14.97 -0.79
N PRO A 53 -3.83 -14.69 0.18
CA PRO A 53 -3.25 -13.37 0.33
C PRO A 53 -2.67 -12.92 -1.00
N ARG A 54 -3.05 -11.72 -1.47
CA ARG A 54 -2.51 -11.17 -2.70
C ARG A 54 -1.04 -10.84 -2.48
N THR A 55 -0.20 -11.26 -3.42
CA THR A 55 1.23 -10.91 -3.41
C THR A 55 1.42 -9.48 -3.90
N PRO A 56 2.58 -8.83 -3.63
CA PRO A 56 2.90 -7.52 -4.18
C PRO A 56 2.77 -7.48 -5.71
N VAL A 57 3.18 -8.55 -6.38
CA VAL A 57 3.08 -8.73 -7.84
C VAL A 57 1.61 -8.73 -8.29
N ASP A 58 0.74 -9.48 -7.60
CA ASP A 58 -0.69 -9.54 -7.94
C ASP A 58 -1.35 -8.16 -7.82
N ILE A 59 -0.99 -7.39 -6.79
CA ILE A 59 -1.54 -6.06 -6.55
C ILE A 59 -1.10 -5.10 -7.66
N VAL A 60 0.16 -5.15 -8.08
CA VAL A 60 0.66 -4.33 -9.21
C VAL A 60 -0.08 -4.66 -10.50
N ARG A 61 -0.25 -5.96 -10.83
CA ARG A 61 -0.97 -6.40 -12.04
C ARG A 61 -2.42 -5.94 -12.04
N GLN A 62 -3.13 -6.16 -10.94
CA GLN A 62 -4.50 -5.70 -10.80
C GLN A 62 -4.60 -4.17 -10.89
N THR A 63 -3.65 -3.44 -10.30
CA THR A 63 -3.58 -1.97 -10.44
C THR A 63 -3.42 -1.55 -11.89
N ARG A 64 -2.52 -2.20 -12.65
CA ARG A 64 -2.30 -1.94 -14.07
C ARG A 64 -3.56 -2.20 -14.90
N ASP A 65 -4.29 -3.27 -14.63
CA ASP A 65 -5.52 -3.60 -15.34
C ASP A 65 -6.61 -2.54 -15.08
N LEU A 66 -6.73 -2.09 -13.84
CA LEU A 66 -7.65 -1.02 -13.44
C LEU A 66 -7.27 0.34 -14.04
N LEU A 67 -5.98 0.67 -14.08
CA LEU A 67 -5.49 1.86 -14.77
C LEU A 67 -5.77 1.79 -16.28
N SER A 68 -5.58 0.62 -16.90
CA SER A 68 -5.88 0.39 -18.32
C SER A 68 -7.38 0.52 -18.61
N PHE A 69 -8.23 0.11 -17.68
CA PHE A 69 -9.67 0.35 -17.76
C PHE A 69 -9.99 1.85 -17.64
N ALA A 70 -9.44 2.54 -16.63
CA ALA A 70 -9.65 3.97 -16.41
C ALA A 70 -9.13 4.83 -17.58
N ALA A 71 -8.05 4.40 -18.25
CA ALA A 71 -7.52 5.07 -19.43
C ALA A 71 -8.53 5.07 -20.60
N ARG A 72 -9.25 3.96 -20.80
CA ARG A 72 -10.15 3.72 -21.96
C ARG A 72 -11.61 4.15 -21.74
N SER A 73 -12.06 4.37 -20.50
CA SER A 73 -13.48 4.25 -20.12
C SER A 73 -14.43 5.40 -20.51
N SER A 74 -14.33 5.98 -21.71
CA SER A 74 -15.37 6.93 -22.17
C SER A 74 -16.74 6.28 -22.39
N GLU A 75 -16.84 4.95 -22.56
CA GLU A 75 -18.07 4.26 -23.01
C GLU A 75 -18.69 3.25 -22.02
N SER A 76 -18.17 3.13 -20.78
CA SER A 76 -18.70 2.15 -19.80
C SER A 76 -19.86 2.70 -18.98
N ARG A 77 -20.81 1.83 -18.56
CA ARG A 77 -21.87 2.19 -17.59
C ARG A 77 -21.25 2.80 -16.32
N GLU A 78 -21.82 3.91 -15.87
CA GLU A 78 -21.30 4.70 -14.75
C GLU A 78 -21.04 3.87 -13.49
N SER A 79 -21.97 2.99 -13.10
CA SER A 79 -21.82 2.15 -11.90
C SER A 79 -20.61 1.20 -11.97
N LYS A 80 -20.36 0.60 -13.14
CA LYS A 80 -19.19 -0.27 -13.35
C LYS A 80 -17.90 0.54 -13.30
N ARG A 81 -17.93 1.78 -13.77
CA ARG A 81 -16.79 2.70 -13.71
C ARG A 81 -16.47 3.05 -12.27
N GLU A 82 -17.48 3.43 -11.48
CA GLU A 82 -17.33 3.77 -10.07
C GLU A 82 -16.76 2.60 -9.27
N GLU A 83 -17.28 1.38 -9.48
CA GLU A 83 -16.76 0.16 -8.85
C GLU A 83 -15.27 -0.05 -9.16
N LYS A 84 -14.87 0.06 -10.43
CA LYS A 84 -13.47 -0.11 -10.84
C LYS A 84 -12.56 0.99 -10.32
N MET A 85 -13.04 2.22 -10.22
CA MET A 85 -12.28 3.32 -9.63
C MET A 85 -12.11 3.14 -8.11
N ALA A 86 -13.14 2.68 -7.40
CA ALA A 86 -13.01 2.35 -5.98
C ALA A 86 -12.00 1.23 -5.73
N GLU A 87 -11.99 0.20 -6.58
CA GLU A 87 -11.01 -0.89 -6.56
C GLU A 87 -9.58 -0.36 -6.82
N LEU A 88 -9.43 0.57 -7.77
CA LEU A 88 -8.14 1.21 -8.07
C LEU A 88 -7.61 1.99 -6.87
N PHE A 89 -8.46 2.79 -6.22
CA PHE A 89 -8.07 3.58 -5.05
C PHE A 89 -7.65 2.69 -3.88
N LYS A 90 -8.34 1.57 -3.67
CA LYS A 90 -7.94 0.57 -2.67
C LYS A 90 -6.55 0.00 -2.97
N ASN A 91 -6.29 -0.36 -4.23
CA ASN A 91 -5.00 -0.90 -4.62
C ASN A 91 -3.86 0.13 -4.49
N LEU A 92 -4.08 1.40 -4.83
CA LEU A 92 -3.07 2.45 -4.62
C LEU A 92 -2.70 2.59 -3.14
N ARG A 93 -3.68 2.53 -2.23
CA ARG A 93 -3.44 2.56 -0.79
C ARG A 93 -2.68 1.32 -0.32
N GLU A 94 -2.95 0.16 -0.89
CA GLU A 94 -2.26 -1.09 -0.58
C GLU A 94 -0.81 -1.10 -1.07
N LEU A 95 -0.55 -0.63 -2.30
CA LEU A 95 0.80 -0.39 -2.82
C LEU A 95 1.57 0.54 -1.87
N LYS A 96 0.95 1.64 -1.43
CA LYS A 96 1.54 2.55 -0.45
C LYS A 96 1.85 1.83 0.87
N SER A 97 0.92 1.02 1.38
CA SER A 97 1.12 0.27 2.63
C SER A 97 2.27 -0.73 2.54
N ILE A 98 2.51 -1.34 1.37
CA ILE A 98 3.67 -2.23 1.17
C ILE A 98 4.97 -1.42 1.29
N LEU A 99 5.01 -0.23 0.70
CA LEU A 99 6.22 0.60 0.60
C LEU A 99 6.55 1.40 1.87
N TYR A 100 5.55 1.68 2.71
CA TYR A 100 5.70 2.51 3.91
C TYR A 100 5.38 1.78 5.21
N GLY A 101 4.85 0.56 5.14
CA GLY A 101 4.26 -0.12 6.29
C GLY A 101 2.90 0.45 6.68
N ASN A 102 2.40 0.00 7.82
CA ASN A 102 1.15 0.46 8.45
C ASN A 102 1.34 0.58 9.98
N SER A 103 0.25 0.71 10.75
CA SER A 103 0.34 0.81 12.22
C SER A 103 0.90 -0.45 12.89
N GLU A 104 0.77 -1.61 12.24
CA GLU A 104 1.09 -2.92 12.81
C GLU A 104 2.43 -3.47 12.32
N SER A 105 2.92 -3.02 11.16
CA SER A 105 4.04 -3.65 10.47
C SER A 105 4.87 -2.64 9.68
N GLU A 106 6.20 -2.81 9.77
CA GLU A 106 7.17 -2.10 8.93
C GLU A 106 7.21 -2.66 7.50
N PRO A 107 7.64 -1.87 6.49
CA PRO A 107 7.76 -2.36 5.13
C PRO A 107 8.80 -3.48 5.02
N VAL A 108 8.42 -4.58 4.36
CA VAL A 108 9.29 -5.74 4.16
C VAL A 108 10.12 -5.53 2.89
N SER A 109 11.45 -5.50 3.03
CA SER A 109 12.39 -5.24 1.94
C SER A 109 12.14 -6.09 0.68
N GLU A 110 11.91 -7.39 0.85
CA GLU A 110 11.63 -8.30 -0.27
C GLU A 110 10.32 -7.94 -0.99
N ALA A 111 9.25 -7.64 -0.24
CA ALA A 111 7.97 -7.27 -0.82
C ALA A 111 8.07 -5.94 -1.60
N CYS A 112 8.81 -4.98 -1.04
CA CYS A 112 9.11 -3.74 -1.73
C CYS A 112 9.87 -4.00 -3.04
N ALA A 113 10.91 -4.83 -3.01
CA ALA A 113 11.70 -5.15 -4.20
C ALA A 113 10.86 -5.82 -5.30
N GLN A 114 10.00 -6.78 -4.93
CA GLN A 114 9.06 -7.44 -5.86
C GLN A 114 8.09 -6.43 -6.48
N LEU A 115 7.53 -5.53 -5.67
CA LEU A 115 6.63 -4.47 -6.13
C LEU A 115 7.36 -3.56 -7.13
N THR A 116 8.56 -3.06 -6.83
CA THR A 116 9.32 -2.20 -7.74
C THR A 116 9.65 -2.89 -9.05
N GLN A 117 10.11 -4.14 -9.01
CA GLN A 117 10.40 -4.90 -10.22
C GLN A 117 9.15 -5.02 -11.09
N GLU A 118 8.02 -5.47 -10.53
CA GLU A 118 6.79 -5.65 -11.32
C GLU A 118 6.22 -4.32 -11.83
N PHE A 119 6.31 -3.25 -11.04
CA PHE A 119 5.76 -1.95 -11.40
C PHE A 119 6.42 -1.36 -12.66
N PHE A 120 7.75 -1.48 -12.76
CA PHE A 120 8.53 -0.99 -13.91
C PHE A 120 8.77 -2.03 -15.01
N ARG A 121 8.43 -3.30 -14.80
CA ARG A 121 8.57 -4.36 -15.81
C ARG A 121 7.68 -4.12 -17.03
N GLU A 122 6.53 -3.50 -16.83
CA GLU A 122 5.56 -3.17 -17.89
C GLU A 122 5.18 -1.68 -17.84
N ASN A 123 4.06 -1.30 -18.46
CA ASN A 123 3.64 0.09 -18.63
C ASN A 123 2.87 0.69 -17.43
N THR A 124 3.08 0.19 -16.20
CA THR A 124 2.30 0.63 -15.04
C THR A 124 2.53 2.10 -14.72
N LEU A 125 3.78 2.59 -14.74
CA LEU A 125 4.08 4.00 -14.50
C LEU A 125 3.40 4.91 -15.54
N ARG A 126 3.54 4.59 -16.83
CA ARG A 126 2.93 5.33 -17.93
C ARG A 126 1.42 5.44 -17.78
N LEU A 127 0.76 4.32 -17.49
CA LEU A 127 -0.69 4.28 -17.26
C LEU A 127 -1.09 5.09 -16.03
N LEU A 128 -0.31 5.02 -14.95
CA LEU A 128 -0.57 5.80 -13.74
C LEU A 128 -0.51 7.30 -14.04
N ILE A 129 0.54 7.77 -14.72
CA ILE A 129 0.72 9.18 -15.13
C ILE A 129 -0.48 9.63 -15.98
N THR A 130 -0.83 8.86 -17.00
CA THR A 130 -1.96 9.15 -17.90
C THR A 130 -3.30 9.25 -17.16
N CYS A 131 -3.47 8.46 -16.10
CA CYS A 131 -4.69 8.42 -15.30
C CYS A 131 -4.70 9.43 -14.15
N LEU A 132 -3.61 10.13 -13.82
CA LEU A 132 -3.55 11.08 -12.70
C LEU A 132 -4.70 12.11 -12.71
N PRO A 133 -5.09 12.74 -13.84
CA PRO A 133 -6.19 13.69 -13.87
C PRO A 133 -7.56 13.08 -13.49
N LYS A 134 -7.72 11.76 -13.67
CA LYS A 134 -8.95 11.01 -13.38
C LYS A 134 -9.05 10.54 -11.93
N LEU A 135 -7.95 10.59 -11.18
CA LEU A 135 -7.93 10.20 -9.77
C LEU A 135 -8.45 11.33 -8.88
N ASN A 136 -9.08 10.99 -7.76
CA ASN A 136 -9.42 11.98 -6.74
C ASN A 136 -8.17 12.46 -5.99
N LEU A 137 -8.31 13.50 -5.16
CA LEU A 137 -7.17 14.12 -4.47
C LEU A 137 -6.39 13.14 -3.58
N GLU A 138 -7.08 12.26 -2.86
CA GLU A 138 -6.44 11.30 -1.97
C GLU A 138 -5.66 10.24 -2.76
N ALA A 139 -6.27 9.68 -3.81
CA ALA A 139 -5.63 8.72 -4.69
C ALA A 139 -4.42 9.31 -5.42
N ARG A 140 -4.46 10.61 -5.79
CA ARG A 140 -3.28 11.30 -6.33
C ARG A 140 -2.14 11.39 -5.31
N LYS A 141 -2.44 11.72 -4.04
CA LYS A 141 -1.42 11.75 -2.97
C LYS A 141 -0.78 10.37 -2.78
N ASP A 142 -1.60 9.32 -2.76
CA ASP A 142 -1.13 7.94 -2.64
C ASP A 142 -0.27 7.53 -3.83
N ALA A 143 -0.72 7.82 -5.06
CA ALA A 143 0.03 7.58 -6.28
C ALA A 143 1.40 8.29 -6.28
N THR A 144 1.43 9.58 -5.90
CA THR A 144 2.68 10.35 -5.80
C THR A 144 3.64 9.74 -4.78
N GLN A 145 3.13 9.33 -3.60
CA GLN A 145 3.95 8.70 -2.57
C GLN A 145 4.51 7.35 -3.03
N VAL A 146 3.69 6.53 -3.70
CA VAL A 146 4.13 5.28 -4.32
C VAL A 146 5.25 5.54 -5.31
N VAL A 147 5.03 6.40 -6.32
CA VAL A 147 6.04 6.68 -7.35
C VAL A 147 7.32 7.25 -6.74
N ALA A 148 7.22 8.17 -5.78
CA ALA A 148 8.37 8.76 -5.12
C ALA A 148 9.21 7.71 -4.37
N ASN A 149 8.56 6.76 -3.68
CA ASN A 149 9.27 5.67 -3.02
C ASN A 149 9.97 4.76 -4.04
N LEU A 150 9.24 4.32 -5.06
CA LEU A 150 9.76 3.43 -6.11
C LEU A 150 10.95 4.02 -6.86
N GLN A 151 10.96 5.34 -7.10
CA GLN A 151 12.07 6.05 -7.75
C GLN A 151 13.38 6.00 -6.95
N ARG A 152 13.31 5.95 -5.62
CA ARG A 152 14.48 5.91 -4.74
C ARG A 152 14.90 4.49 -4.37
N GLN A 153 14.08 3.49 -4.68
CA GLN A 153 14.31 2.13 -4.23
C GLN A 153 15.38 1.43 -5.08
N GLN A 154 16.41 0.92 -4.41
CA GLN A 154 17.42 0.08 -5.04
C GLN A 154 17.02 -1.38 -4.95
N VAL A 155 17.11 -2.08 -6.09
CA VAL A 155 16.89 -3.52 -6.19
C VAL A 155 18.16 -4.12 -6.78
N ASN A 156 18.81 -5.03 -6.06
CA ASN A 156 20.12 -5.56 -6.42
C ASN A 156 21.14 -4.44 -6.73
N SER A 157 21.16 -3.40 -5.88
CA SER A 157 22.02 -2.21 -6.03
C SER A 157 21.79 -1.38 -7.31
N ARG A 158 20.65 -1.54 -7.99
CA ARG A 158 20.25 -0.75 -9.17
C ARG A 158 18.98 0.03 -8.93
N LEU A 159 18.88 1.23 -9.49
CA LEU A 159 17.66 2.03 -9.52
C LEU A 159 16.86 1.68 -10.77
N ILE A 160 15.95 0.70 -10.65
CA ILE A 160 15.11 0.24 -11.78
C ILE A 160 14.31 1.40 -12.40
N ALA A 161 13.88 2.36 -11.59
CA ALA A 161 13.17 3.54 -12.06
C ALA A 161 14.01 4.42 -13.00
N SER A 162 15.33 4.54 -12.77
CA SER A 162 16.23 5.31 -13.63
C SER A 162 16.30 4.66 -15.01
N ASP A 163 16.59 3.35 -15.03
CA ASP A 163 16.66 2.57 -16.27
C ASP A 163 15.35 2.66 -17.08
N TYR A 164 14.20 2.61 -16.39
CA TYR A 164 12.89 2.74 -17.04
C TYR A 164 12.65 4.14 -17.62
N LEU A 165 12.94 5.20 -16.86
CA LEU A 165 12.74 6.58 -17.30
C LEU A 165 13.66 6.95 -18.47
N GLU A 166 14.92 6.51 -18.43
CA GLU A 166 15.87 6.69 -19.53
C GLU A 166 15.38 6.05 -20.83
N ALA A 167 14.67 4.92 -20.75
CA ALA A 167 14.06 4.26 -21.90
C ALA A 167 12.69 4.85 -22.33
N ASN A 168 12.09 5.74 -21.53
CA ASN A 168 10.74 6.28 -21.72
C ASN A 168 10.70 7.81 -21.47
N LEU A 169 11.59 8.56 -22.12
CA LEU A 169 11.75 10.00 -21.90
C LEU A 169 10.49 10.83 -22.21
N ASP A 170 9.63 10.34 -23.11
CA ASP A 170 8.36 10.97 -23.46
C ASP A 170 7.38 11.06 -22.26
N LEU A 171 7.61 10.28 -21.19
CA LEU A 171 6.86 10.42 -19.94
C LEU A 171 7.09 11.77 -19.26
N LEU A 172 8.25 12.40 -19.46
CA LEU A 172 8.52 13.73 -18.92
C LEU A 172 7.66 14.79 -19.59
N ASP A 173 7.45 14.68 -20.91
CA ASP A 173 6.58 15.59 -21.66
C ASP A 173 5.13 15.49 -21.17
N ILE A 174 4.65 14.27 -20.87
CA ILE A 174 3.30 14.05 -20.32
C ILE A 174 3.17 14.63 -18.90
N LEU A 175 4.23 14.63 -18.10
CA LEU A 175 4.21 15.16 -16.73
C LEU A 175 4.26 16.69 -16.66
N ILE A 176 4.84 17.34 -17.66
CA ILE A 176 5.01 18.81 -17.71
C ILE A 176 3.85 19.50 -18.41
N ALA A 177 3.14 18.80 -19.30
CA ALA A 177 1.96 19.29 -20.00
C ALA A 177 0.79 19.62 -19.07
#